data_AF-A0A3B0K3L3-F1
#
_entry.id   AF-A0A3B0K3L3-F1
#
_cell.length_a   1.000
_cell.length_b   1.000
_cell.length_c   1.000
_cell.angle_alpha   90.00
_cell.angle_beta   90.00
_cell.angle_gamma   90.00
#
_symmetry.space_group_name_H-M   'P 1'
#
loop_
_entity.id
_entity.type
_entity.pdbx_description
1 polymer ?
#
loop_
_entity_poly.entity_id
_entity_poly.type
_entity_poly.pdbx_seq_one_letter_code
_entity_poly.pdbx_strand_id
1 'polypeptide(L)'
;MLLKYFPLILLAQFVLSAPTLRVPSSRSDDPVQKQLEQEAREETVRLLNALFRAQIAYFTEVKAKLNPQSRRATDIDHYVARVNAAIAENDLDKKDQIWLDIFEDFRKSPLLINRPAETGLSDEEYKDLLTDGKLQEISKSFVSEVASYFWKMAKLSGRVVENHIDGISNDIIRN
;
A
#
# COMPACT_ATOMS: atom_id res chain seq x y z
N MET A 1 -15.32 -15.80 -14.92
CA MET A 1 -14.26 -16.21 -13.98
C MET A 1 -13.28 -15.09 -13.57
N LEU A 2 -13.44 -13.84 -14.06
CA LEU A 2 -12.61 -12.69 -13.67
C LEU A 2 -12.76 -12.23 -12.20
N LEU A 3 -13.78 -12.68 -11.48
CA LEU A 3 -14.02 -12.28 -10.08
C LEU A 3 -12.98 -12.79 -9.07
N LYS A 4 -12.15 -13.79 -9.42
CA LYS A 4 -11.12 -14.31 -8.49
C LYS A 4 -9.85 -13.45 -8.44
N TYR A 5 -9.66 -12.55 -9.41
CA TYR A 5 -8.52 -11.61 -9.46
C TYR A 5 -8.87 -10.23 -8.87
N PHE A 6 -10.12 -10.06 -8.42
CA PHE A 6 -10.60 -8.85 -7.75
C PHE A 6 -9.77 -8.46 -6.52
N PRO A 7 -9.19 -9.37 -5.70
CA PRO A 7 -8.36 -8.97 -4.56
C PRO A 7 -7.05 -8.27 -5.00
N LEU A 8 -6.42 -8.75 -6.07
CA LEU A 8 -5.17 -8.19 -6.63
C LEU A 8 -5.41 -6.89 -7.40
N ILE A 9 -6.57 -6.77 -8.06
CA ILE A 9 -6.99 -5.53 -8.73
C ILE A 9 -7.45 -4.49 -7.67
N LEU A 10 -8.09 -4.90 -6.59
CA LEU A 10 -8.43 -4.05 -5.44
C LEU A 10 -7.17 -3.55 -4.72
N LEU A 11 -6.15 -4.41 -4.56
CA LEU A 11 -4.81 -4.06 -4.09
C LEU A 11 -4.23 -2.85 -4.85
N ALA A 12 -4.46 -2.80 -6.16
CA ALA A 12 -4.02 -1.71 -7.02
C ALA A 12 -4.94 -0.46 -6.98
N GLN A 13 -6.23 -0.63 -6.69
CA GLN A 13 -7.21 0.46 -6.67
C GLN A 13 -7.25 1.23 -5.34
N PHE A 14 -6.99 0.57 -4.21
CA PHE A 14 -7.04 1.24 -2.90
C PHE A 14 -5.93 2.27 -2.71
N VAL A 15 -4.78 2.10 -3.37
CA VAL A 15 -3.67 3.02 -3.18
C VAL A 15 -3.73 4.26 -4.09
N LEU A 16 -4.50 4.19 -5.19
CA LEU A 16 -4.88 5.37 -5.98
C LEU A 16 -5.88 6.30 -5.24
N SER A 17 -6.41 5.84 -4.10
CA SER A 17 -7.37 6.58 -3.26
C SER A 17 -6.73 7.11 -1.98
N ALA A 18 -5.45 6.83 -1.72
CA ALA A 18 -4.74 7.50 -0.63
C ALA A 18 -4.78 9.00 -0.95
N PRO A 19 -5.22 9.85 -0.02
CA PRO A 19 -5.32 11.27 -0.28
C PRO A 19 -3.91 11.77 -0.59
N THR A 20 -3.64 12.07 -1.86
CA THR A 20 -2.55 12.97 -2.21
C THR A 20 -2.90 14.28 -1.54
N LEU A 21 -2.40 14.47 -0.31
CA LEU A 21 -2.51 15.70 0.48
C LEU A 21 -1.61 16.76 -0.17
N ARG A 22 -1.88 17.08 -1.44
CA ARG A 22 -1.53 18.37 -2.02
C ARG A 22 -2.62 19.35 -1.63
N VAL A 23 -2.78 19.57 -0.33
CA VAL A 23 -3.56 20.71 0.14
C VAL A 23 -2.61 21.91 0.12
N PRO A 24 -2.87 22.94 -0.71
CA PRO A 24 -2.11 24.17 -0.62
C PRO A 24 -2.30 24.71 0.79
N SER A 25 -1.19 25.07 1.41
CA SER A 25 -1.05 25.60 2.76
C SER A 25 -2.04 26.73 3.08
N SER A 26 -3.28 26.41 3.43
CA SER A 26 -4.04 27.20 4.38
C SER A 26 -3.52 26.76 5.75
N ARG A 27 -2.54 27.48 6.29
CA ARG A 27 -2.09 27.28 7.67
C ARG A 27 -3.30 27.45 8.58
N SER A 28 -3.92 26.35 8.97
CA SER A 28 -4.74 26.33 10.16
C SER A 28 -3.79 26.43 11.34
N ASP A 29 -3.85 27.54 12.09
CA ASP A 29 -3.08 27.68 13.32
C ASP A 29 -3.72 26.95 14.51
N ASP A 30 -4.78 26.17 14.27
CA ASP A 30 -5.42 25.33 15.27
C ASP A 30 -4.50 24.16 15.67
N PRO A 31 -4.05 24.09 16.94
CA PRO A 31 -3.19 23.01 17.43
C PRO A 31 -3.87 21.63 17.33
N VAL A 32 -5.19 21.55 17.43
CA VAL A 32 -5.96 20.30 17.33
C VAL A 32 -5.94 19.79 15.89
N GLN A 33 -6.09 20.69 14.92
CA GLN A 33 -6.01 20.33 13.51
C GLN A 33 -4.61 19.85 13.13
N LYS A 34 -3.54 20.53 13.59
CA LYS A 34 -2.15 20.09 13.37
C LYS A 34 -1.88 18.70 13.96
N GLN A 35 -2.44 18.39 15.12
CA GLN A 35 -2.32 17.06 15.73
C GLN A 35 -3.03 15.98 14.89
N LEU A 36 -4.23 16.25 14.40
CA LEU A 36 -4.98 15.30 13.57
C LEU A 36 -4.30 15.06 12.21
N GLU A 37 -3.72 16.10 11.61
CA GLU A 37 -2.91 15.99 10.39
C GLU A 37 -1.67 15.13 10.62
N GLN A 38 -1.00 15.30 11.75
CA GLN A 38 0.15 14.47 12.13
C GLN A 38 -0.24 13.00 12.37
N GLU A 39 -1.35 12.73 13.08
CA GLU A 39 -1.87 11.37 13.28
C GLU A 39 -2.22 10.68 11.95
N ALA A 40 -2.87 11.40 11.03
CA ALA A 40 -3.18 10.90 9.70
C ALA A 40 -1.91 10.58 8.88
N ARG A 41 -0.90 11.44 8.99
CA ARG A 41 0.39 11.26 8.33
C ARG A 41 1.11 10.00 8.83
N GLU A 42 1.16 9.81 10.15
CA GLU A 42 1.78 8.64 10.77
C GLU A 42 1.06 7.33 10.42
N GLU A 43 -0.28 7.35 10.42
CA GLU A 43 -1.10 6.20 10.02
C GLU A 43 -0.88 5.84 8.53
N THR A 44 -0.71 6.85 7.68
CA THR A 44 -0.39 6.65 6.25
C THR A 44 1.00 6.04 6.06
N VAL A 45 2.02 6.55 6.77
CA VAL A 45 3.37 5.95 6.77
C VAL A 45 3.33 4.49 7.24
N ARG A 46 2.56 4.21 8.31
CA ARG A 46 2.43 2.84 8.81
C ARG A 46 1.80 1.93 7.78
N LEU A 47 0.72 2.39 7.11
CA LEU A 47 0.10 1.64 6.03
C LEU A 47 1.13 1.35 4.94
N LEU A 48 1.76 2.37 4.35
CA LEU A 48 2.72 2.19 3.25
C LEU A 48 3.81 1.18 3.60
N ASN A 49 4.37 1.27 4.81
CA ASN A 49 5.36 0.30 5.29
C ASN A 49 4.80 -1.12 5.44
N ALA A 50 3.55 -1.27 5.89
CA ALA A 50 2.88 -2.57 5.93
C ALA A 50 2.64 -3.14 4.52
N LEU A 51 2.22 -2.30 3.56
CA LEU A 51 2.03 -2.70 2.16
C LEU A 51 3.35 -3.18 1.55
N PHE A 52 4.44 -2.45 1.76
CA PHE A 52 5.76 -2.83 1.27
C PHE A 52 6.25 -4.16 1.87
N ARG A 53 6.07 -4.36 3.17
CA ARG A 53 6.45 -5.62 3.84
C ARG A 53 5.64 -6.80 3.31
N ALA A 54 4.34 -6.63 3.10
CA ALA A 54 3.49 -7.67 2.53
C ALA A 54 3.93 -8.05 1.11
N GLN A 55 4.28 -7.06 0.28
CA GLN A 55 4.80 -7.30 -1.07
C GLN A 55 6.14 -8.02 -1.05
N ILE A 56 7.07 -7.62 -0.18
CA ILE A 56 8.37 -8.30 0.00
C ILE A 56 8.13 -9.75 0.40
N ALA A 57 7.29 -10.01 1.41
CA ALA A 57 6.97 -11.35 1.86
C ALA A 57 6.39 -12.20 0.72
N TYR A 58 5.39 -11.67 0.01
CA TYR A 58 4.75 -12.37 -1.11
C TYR A 58 5.77 -12.78 -2.17
N PHE A 59 6.57 -11.84 -2.67
CA PHE A 59 7.50 -12.14 -3.76
C PHE A 59 8.71 -12.95 -3.30
N THR A 60 9.13 -12.85 -2.04
CA THR A 60 10.16 -13.72 -1.47
C THR A 60 9.69 -15.19 -1.48
N GLU A 61 8.44 -15.44 -1.11
CA GLU A 61 7.85 -16.79 -1.15
C GLU A 61 7.68 -17.31 -2.57
N VAL A 62 7.27 -16.45 -3.51
CA VAL A 62 7.24 -16.79 -4.94
C VAL A 62 8.64 -17.18 -5.42
N LYS A 63 9.66 -16.38 -5.11
CA LYS A 63 11.04 -16.62 -5.52
C LYS A 63 11.57 -17.94 -4.97
N ALA A 64 11.27 -18.26 -3.72
CA ALA A 64 11.73 -19.49 -3.07
C ALA A 64 11.27 -20.77 -3.78
N LYS A 65 10.21 -20.69 -4.59
CA LYS A 65 9.64 -21.80 -5.36
C LYS A 65 10.03 -21.79 -6.84
N LEU A 66 10.76 -20.77 -7.28
CA LEU A 66 11.29 -20.69 -8.65
C LEU A 66 12.71 -21.25 -8.71
N ASN A 67 13.14 -21.62 -9.91
CA ASN A 67 14.55 -21.91 -10.14
C ASN A 67 15.38 -20.63 -9.83
N PRO A 68 16.40 -20.68 -8.95
CA PRO A 68 17.20 -19.51 -8.59
C PRO A 68 17.93 -18.84 -9.77
N GLN A 69 18.18 -19.60 -10.85
CA GLN A 69 18.81 -19.10 -12.07
C GLN A 69 17.80 -18.62 -13.12
N SER A 70 16.50 -18.72 -12.82
CA SER A 70 15.47 -18.21 -13.72
C SER A 70 15.50 -16.70 -13.79
N ARG A 71 15.18 -16.14 -14.97
CA ARG A 71 15.04 -14.69 -15.14
C ARG A 71 14.02 -14.12 -14.15
N ARG A 72 12.93 -14.87 -13.89
CA ARG A 72 11.89 -14.42 -12.95
C ARG A 72 12.40 -14.28 -11.53
N ALA A 73 13.31 -15.16 -11.07
CA ALA A 73 13.91 -15.02 -9.75
C ALA A 73 14.74 -13.73 -9.65
N THR A 74 15.51 -13.37 -10.70
CA THR A 74 16.25 -12.10 -10.77
C THR A 74 15.33 -10.89 -10.82
N ASP A 75 14.24 -10.94 -11.60
CA ASP A 75 13.26 -9.85 -11.68
C ASP A 75 12.63 -9.58 -10.29
N ILE A 76 12.34 -10.65 -9.53
CA ILE A 76 11.85 -10.55 -8.16
C ILE A 76 12.89 -9.92 -7.24
N ASP A 77 14.17 -10.29 -7.35
CA ASP A 77 15.21 -9.70 -6.51
C ASP A 77 15.35 -8.20 -6.73
N HIS A 78 15.29 -7.73 -7.99
CA HIS A 78 15.27 -6.30 -8.29
C HIS A 78 14.04 -5.60 -7.70
N TYR A 79 12.87 -6.22 -7.79
CA TYR A 79 11.65 -5.68 -7.22
C TYR A 79 11.74 -5.57 -5.69
N VAL A 80 12.12 -6.64 -5.01
CA VAL A 80 12.27 -6.69 -3.55
C VAL A 80 13.31 -5.68 -3.06
N ALA A 81 14.42 -5.50 -3.78
CA ALA A 81 15.44 -4.51 -3.45
C ALA A 81 14.86 -3.07 -3.49
N ARG A 82 14.08 -2.74 -4.51
CA ARG A 82 13.41 -1.43 -4.62
C ARG A 82 12.39 -1.20 -3.51
N VAL A 83 11.59 -2.22 -3.19
CA VAL A 83 10.60 -2.11 -2.10
C VAL A 83 11.28 -1.96 -0.73
N ASN A 84 12.41 -2.63 -0.50
CA ASN A 84 13.21 -2.43 0.71
C ASN A 84 13.78 -1.00 0.81
N ALA A 85 14.27 -0.44 -0.29
CA ALA A 85 14.71 0.95 -0.33
C ALA A 85 13.57 1.92 0.01
N ALA A 86 12.35 1.64 -0.45
CA ALA A 86 11.17 2.43 -0.12
C ALA A 86 10.84 2.42 1.37
N ILE A 87 11.02 1.28 2.07
CA ILE A 87 10.83 1.18 3.53
C ILE A 87 11.88 2.01 4.27
N ALA A 88 13.12 2.04 3.79
CA ALA A 88 14.24 2.72 4.44
C ALA A 88 14.21 4.26 4.30
N GLU A 89 13.44 4.79 3.34
CA GLU A 89 13.22 6.24 3.20
C GLU A 89 12.49 6.81 4.43
N ASN A 90 12.84 7.99 4.91
CA ASN A 90 12.19 8.63 6.06
C ASN A 90 11.41 9.89 5.66
N ASP A 91 11.71 10.45 4.50
CA ASP A 91 10.97 11.55 3.90
C ASP A 91 9.66 11.02 3.29
N LEU A 92 8.52 11.55 3.74
CA LEU A 92 7.21 11.08 3.27
C LEU A 92 6.97 11.42 1.79
N ASP A 93 7.34 12.62 1.35
CA ASP A 93 7.06 13.05 -0.03
C ASP A 93 7.89 12.20 -1.00
N LYS A 94 9.14 11.89 -0.63
CA LYS A 94 9.97 10.94 -1.38
C LYS A 94 9.44 9.51 -1.29
N LYS A 95 8.97 9.07 -0.12
CA LYS A 95 8.37 7.74 0.06
C LYS A 95 7.13 7.57 -0.82
N ASP A 96 6.28 8.58 -0.90
CA ASP A 96 5.07 8.58 -1.73
C ASP A 96 5.44 8.54 -3.22
N GLN A 97 6.47 9.30 -3.63
CA GLN A 97 6.95 9.23 -5.01
C GLN A 97 7.54 7.85 -5.34
N ILE A 98 8.40 7.30 -4.47
CA ILE A 98 8.96 5.96 -4.64
C ILE A 98 7.84 4.91 -4.68
N TRP A 99 6.81 5.07 -3.84
CA TRP A 99 5.64 4.21 -3.84
C TRP A 99 4.91 4.26 -5.20
N LEU A 100 4.65 5.46 -5.73
CA LEU A 100 4.00 5.65 -7.02
C LEU A 100 4.83 5.03 -8.15
N ASP A 101 6.15 5.26 -8.16
CA ASP A 101 7.06 4.73 -9.19
C ASP A 101 7.09 3.19 -9.15
N ILE A 102 7.17 2.60 -7.96
CA ILE A 102 7.11 1.14 -7.78
C ILE A 102 5.78 0.60 -8.30
N PHE A 103 4.67 1.27 -8.00
CA PHE A 103 3.34 0.85 -8.46
C PHE A 103 3.20 0.92 -9.98
N GLU A 104 3.64 2.02 -10.60
CA GLU A 104 3.58 2.18 -12.06
C GLU A 104 4.43 1.13 -12.80
N ASP A 105 5.62 0.85 -12.28
CA ASP A 105 6.51 -0.16 -12.83
C ASP A 105 5.95 -1.57 -12.60
N PHE A 106 5.38 -1.83 -11.43
CA PHE A 106 4.74 -3.11 -11.13
C PHE A 106 3.60 -3.42 -12.10
N ARG A 107 2.78 -2.42 -12.46
CA ARG A 107 1.69 -2.60 -13.44
C ARG A 107 2.21 -3.04 -14.82
N LYS A 108 3.42 -2.64 -15.18
CA LYS A 108 4.07 -3.00 -16.46
C LYS A 108 4.94 -4.26 -16.32
N SER A 109 5.10 -4.76 -15.10
CA SER A 109 6.04 -5.81 -14.77
C SER A 109 5.52 -7.18 -15.23
N PRO A 110 6.41 -8.06 -15.73
CA PRO A 110 6.00 -9.41 -16.06
C PRO A 110 5.77 -10.26 -14.81
N LEU A 111 6.05 -9.77 -13.58
CA LEU A 111 6.05 -10.53 -12.32
C LEU A 111 4.81 -11.39 -12.01
N LEU A 112 3.65 -11.08 -12.56
CA LEU A 112 2.42 -11.86 -12.39
C LEU A 112 2.02 -12.65 -13.65
N ILE A 113 2.75 -12.47 -14.74
CA ILE A 113 2.48 -13.07 -16.05
C ILE A 113 3.51 -14.17 -16.27
N ASN A 114 3.03 -15.37 -16.60
CA ASN A 114 3.93 -16.46 -16.93
C ASN A 114 4.56 -16.23 -18.31
N ARG A 115 5.86 -16.48 -18.38
CA ARG A 115 6.58 -16.73 -19.61
C ARG A 115 7.42 -17.97 -19.35
N PRO A 116 7.09 -19.14 -19.93
CA PRO A 116 7.77 -20.39 -19.59
C PRO A 116 9.29 -20.34 -19.76
N ALA A 117 9.79 -19.58 -20.74
CA ALA A 117 11.22 -19.35 -20.94
C ALA A 117 11.90 -18.55 -19.81
N GLU A 118 11.13 -17.79 -19.03
CA GLU A 118 11.63 -16.94 -17.92
C GLU A 118 11.43 -17.59 -16.55
N THR A 119 10.47 -18.51 -16.42
CA THR A 119 10.06 -19.15 -15.17
C THR A 119 10.44 -20.62 -15.09
N GLY A 120 10.56 -21.31 -16.24
CA GLY A 120 10.70 -22.77 -16.32
C GLY A 120 9.40 -23.53 -16.02
N LEU A 121 8.26 -22.83 -15.95
CA LEU A 121 6.97 -23.37 -15.53
C LEU A 121 5.91 -23.20 -16.63
N SER A 122 4.95 -24.13 -16.68
CA SER A 122 3.71 -23.94 -17.43
C SER A 122 2.82 -22.85 -16.79
N ASP A 123 1.84 -22.37 -17.54
CA ASP A 123 0.91 -21.34 -17.04
C ASP A 123 0.10 -21.81 -15.82
N GLU A 124 -0.24 -23.10 -15.77
CA GLU A 124 -0.95 -23.70 -14.64
C GLU A 124 -0.04 -23.79 -13.40
N GLU A 125 1.18 -24.32 -13.55
CA GLU A 125 2.15 -24.38 -12.45
C GLU A 125 2.49 -23.00 -11.90
N TYR A 126 2.65 -22.01 -12.78
CA TYR A 126 2.94 -20.64 -12.36
C TYR A 126 1.75 -20.01 -11.62
N LYS A 127 0.54 -20.25 -12.08
CA LYS A 127 -0.68 -19.79 -11.41
C LYS A 127 -0.85 -20.44 -10.04
N ASP A 128 -0.61 -21.74 -9.92
CA ASP A 128 -0.68 -22.46 -8.66
C ASP A 128 0.38 -21.94 -7.69
N LEU A 129 1.59 -21.67 -8.19
CA LEU A 129 2.64 -21.02 -7.43
C LEU A 129 2.24 -19.64 -6.92
N LEU A 130 1.59 -18.80 -7.73
CA LEU A 130 1.11 -17.45 -7.34
C LEU A 130 -0.11 -17.47 -6.41
N THR A 131 -0.80 -18.61 -6.29
CA THR A 131 -2.02 -18.75 -5.48
C THR A 131 -1.90 -19.77 -4.36
N ASP A 132 -0.68 -20.17 -4.02
CA ASP A 132 -0.41 -21.08 -2.92
C ASP A 132 -0.98 -20.58 -1.57
N GLY A 133 -1.28 -21.51 -0.67
CA GLY A 133 -1.91 -21.22 0.63
C GLY A 133 -1.21 -20.12 1.42
N LYS A 134 0.13 -20.14 1.48
CA LYS A 134 0.91 -19.11 2.19
C LYS A 134 0.77 -17.73 1.55
N LEU A 135 0.69 -17.66 0.23
CA LEU A 135 0.46 -16.40 -0.49
C LEU A 135 -0.97 -15.88 -0.30
N GLN A 136 -1.94 -16.78 -0.18
CA GLN A 136 -3.31 -16.40 0.18
C GLN A 136 -3.40 -15.83 1.59
N GLU A 137 -2.64 -16.37 2.55
CA GLU A 137 -2.55 -15.82 3.91
C GLU A 137 -1.95 -14.41 3.92
N ILE A 138 -0.84 -14.20 3.20
CA ILE A 138 -0.23 -12.87 3.03
C ILE A 138 -1.24 -11.90 2.42
N SER A 139 -2.00 -12.34 1.41
CA SER A 139 -3.04 -11.53 0.76
C SER A 139 -4.20 -11.19 1.70
N LYS A 140 -4.61 -12.12 2.58
CA LYS A 140 -5.63 -11.86 3.61
C LYS A 140 -5.16 -10.85 4.64
N SER A 141 -3.93 -11.00 5.13
CA SER A 141 -3.31 -10.05 6.06
C SER A 141 -3.24 -8.65 5.43
N PHE A 142 -2.87 -8.57 4.15
CA PHE A 142 -2.89 -7.31 3.41
C PHE A 142 -4.27 -6.63 3.44
N VAL A 143 -5.35 -7.35 3.12
CA VAL A 143 -6.70 -6.78 3.09
C VAL A 143 -7.11 -6.28 4.48
N SER A 144 -6.73 -7.01 5.54
CA SER A 144 -6.97 -6.62 6.92
C SER A 144 -6.28 -5.31 7.30
N GLU A 145 -5.01 -5.13 6.92
CA GLU A 145 -4.27 -3.89 7.18
C GLU A 145 -4.90 -2.67 6.48
N VAL A 146 -5.31 -2.84 5.22
CA VAL A 146 -6.00 -1.78 4.46
C VAL A 146 -7.33 -1.42 5.12
N ALA A 147 -8.14 -2.41 5.51
CA ALA A 147 -9.41 -2.16 6.20
C ALA A 147 -9.22 -1.44 7.54
N SER A 148 -8.19 -1.83 8.31
CA SER A 148 -7.81 -1.19 9.57
C SER A 148 -7.44 0.28 9.36
N TYR A 149 -6.67 0.59 8.32
CA TYR A 149 -6.34 1.97 7.97
C TYR A 149 -7.59 2.80 7.62
N PHE A 150 -8.45 2.31 6.72
CA PHE A 150 -9.67 3.05 6.35
C PHE A 150 -10.56 3.34 7.56
N TRP A 151 -10.68 2.37 8.47
CA TRP A 151 -11.42 2.55 9.73
C TRP A 151 -10.82 3.66 10.61
N LYS A 152 -9.49 3.71 10.73
CA LYS A 152 -8.79 4.76 11.49
C LYS A 152 -8.94 6.13 10.84
N MET A 153 -8.83 6.21 9.52
CA MET A 153 -9.03 7.45 8.78
C MET A 153 -10.48 7.96 8.88
N ALA A 154 -11.47 7.07 8.88
CA ALA A 154 -12.86 7.43 9.11
C ALA A 154 -13.06 8.02 10.52
N LYS A 155 -12.45 7.42 11.56
CA LYS A 155 -12.48 7.96 12.93
C LYS A 155 -11.78 9.31 13.05
N LEU A 156 -10.63 9.48 12.40
CA LEU A 156 -9.92 10.76 12.33
C LEU A 156 -10.79 11.84 11.69
N SER A 157 -11.43 11.52 10.56
CA SER A 157 -12.33 12.44 9.84
C SER A 157 -13.54 12.84 10.69
N GLY A 158 -14.12 11.90 11.45
CA GLY A 158 -15.20 12.20 12.41
C GLY A 158 -14.76 13.21 13.47
N ARG A 159 -13.58 13.03 14.06
CA ARG A 159 -13.01 13.97 15.05
C ARG A 159 -12.78 15.38 14.47
N VAL A 160 -12.35 15.49 13.21
CA VAL A 160 -12.19 16.80 12.54
C VAL A 160 -13.53 17.54 12.45
N VAL A 161 -14.61 16.83 12.10
CA VAL A 161 -15.95 17.41 11.99
C VAL A 161 -16.50 17.82 13.37
N GLU A 162 -16.37 16.96 14.38
CA GLU A 162 -16.78 17.26 15.76
C GLU A 162 -16.07 18.50 16.30
N ASN A 163 -14.75 18.60 16.14
CA ASN A 163 -13.98 19.76 16.59
C ASN A 163 -14.38 21.06 15.86
N HIS A 164 -14.69 20.97 14.56
CA HIS A 164 -15.17 22.14 13.81
C HIS A 164 -16.54 22.61 14.30
N ILE A 165 -17.45 21.68 14.63
CA ILE A 165 -18.77 22.00 15.19
C ILE A 165 -18.64 22.60 16.59
N ASP A 166 -17.80 22.03 17.46
CA ASP A 166 -17.57 22.53 18.82
C ASP A 166 -16.89 23.92 18.83
N GLY A 167 -15.96 24.16 17.90
CA GLY A 167 -15.35 25.47 17.68
C GLY A 167 -16.37 26.53 17.28
N ILE A 168 -17.22 26.23 16.30
CA ILE A 168 -18.33 27.13 15.89
C ILE A 168 -19.29 27.39 17.06
N SER A 169 -19.65 26.35 17.81
CA SER A 169 -20.58 26.47 18.93
C SER A 169 -20.04 27.38 20.05
N ASN A 170 -18.75 27.29 20.36
CA ASN A 170 -18.10 28.14 21.36
C ASN A 170 -17.93 29.61 20.91
N ASP A 171 -17.71 29.86 19.62
CA ASP A 171 -17.62 31.22 19.06
C ASP A 171 -19.00 31.91 18.99
N ILE A 172 -20.08 31.15 18.83
CA ILE A 172 -21.46 31.67 18.87
C ILE A 172 -21.87 32.04 20.30
N ILE A 173 -21.41 31.31 21.33
CA ILE A 173 -21.74 31.59 22.73
C ILE A 173 -20.96 32.80 23.28
N ARG A 174 -19.84 33.18 22.65
CA ARG A 174 -18.97 34.29 23.09
C ARG A 174 -19.27 35.65 22.44
N ASN A 175 -20.15 35.71 21.43
CA ASN A 175 -20.64 36.95 20.82
C ASN A 175 -22.09 37.24 21.24
#